data_AF-A0A2M7N509-F1
#
_entry.id   AF-A0A2M7N509-F1
#
_cell.length_a   1.000
_cell.length_b   1.000
_cell.length_c   1.000
_cell.angle_alpha   90.00
_cell.angle_beta   90.00
_cell.angle_gamma   90.00
#
_symmetry.space_group_name_H-M   'P 1'
#
loop_
_entity.id
_entity.type
_entity.pdbx_description
1 polymer ?
#
loop_
_entity_poly.entity_id
_entity_poly.type
_entity_poly.pdbx_seq_one_letter_code
_entity_poly.pdbx_strand_id
1 'polypeptide(L)'
;MKPIMISVSNDTSADSAVQYVESRIPEASKRASEFSVIFPQVKSCIEDFSEKARKLAIDGTTIHIKKEFSLPGVSVVVLLQYPRKVGFLEKIVRVLKRG
;
A
#
# COMPACT_ATOMS: atom_id res chain seq x y z
N MET A 1 -5.29 -7.56 20.17
CA MET A 1 -4.75 -8.16 18.93
C MET A 1 -3.85 -7.14 18.22
N LYS A 2 -2.71 -7.55 17.66
CA LYS A 2 -1.83 -6.64 16.91
C LYS A 2 -2.28 -6.64 15.43
N PRO A 3 -2.55 -5.47 14.82
CA PRO A 3 -2.94 -5.41 13.41
C PRO A 3 -1.74 -5.71 12.50
N ILE A 4 -2.00 -6.40 11.39
CA ILE A 4 -1.05 -6.58 10.30
C ILE A 4 -1.05 -5.28 9.50
N MET A 5 0.00 -4.48 9.65
CA MET A 5 0.14 -3.22 8.91
C MET A 5 0.99 -3.46 7.68
N ILE A 6 0.49 -3.02 6.52
CA ILE A 6 1.23 -3.04 5.27
C ILE A 6 1.25 -1.65 4.65
N SER A 7 2.45 -1.18 4.31
CA SER A 7 2.64 0.08 3.59
C SER A 7 2.89 -0.23 2.12
N VAL A 8 2.02 0.28 1.25
CA VAL A 8 2.14 0.23 -0.20
C VAL A 8 2.73 1.55 -0.68
N SER A 9 3.80 1.46 -1.45
CA SER A 9 4.53 2.58 -2.04
C SER A 9 4.85 2.28 -3.51
N ASN A 10 5.37 3.26 -4.26
CA ASN A 10 5.70 3.11 -5.69
C ASN A 10 6.60 1.90 -6.00
N ASP A 11 7.53 1.59 -5.09
CA ASP A 11 8.51 0.51 -5.26
C ASP A 11 7.99 -0.84 -4.74
N THR A 12 6.79 -0.86 -4.14
CA THR A 12 6.15 -2.07 -3.63
C THR A 12 5.42 -2.80 -4.75
N SER A 13 5.82 -4.04 -5.03
CA SER A 13 5.04 -4.93 -5.91
C SER A 13 3.76 -5.37 -5.20
N ALA A 14 2.63 -5.26 -5.87
CA ALA A 14 1.33 -5.70 -5.36
C ALA A 14 1.36 -7.19 -4.95
N ASP A 15 2.02 -8.04 -5.76
CA ASP A 15 2.11 -9.48 -5.51
C ASP A 15 2.91 -9.78 -4.22
N SER A 16 4.04 -9.10 -4.04
CA SER A 16 4.85 -9.22 -2.82
C SER A 16 4.12 -8.72 -1.57
N ALA A 17 3.33 -7.66 -1.71
CA ALA A 17 2.51 -7.13 -0.64
C ALA A 17 1.38 -8.09 -0.23
N VAL A 18 0.73 -8.72 -1.22
CA VAL A 18 -0.31 -9.73 -0.99
C VAL A 18 0.28 -10.96 -0.30
N GLN A 19 1.42 -11.49 -0.78
CA GLN A 19 2.11 -12.61 -0.13
C GLN A 19 2.53 -12.30 1.31
N TYR A 20 3.01 -11.07 1.57
CA TYR A 20 3.34 -10.66 2.93
C TYR A 20 2.14 -10.71 3.86
N VAL A 21 0.99 -10.18 3.43
CA VAL A 21 -0.25 -10.22 4.22
C VAL A 21 -0.71 -11.68 4.41
N GLU A 22 -0.70 -12.49 3.36
CA GLU A 22 -1.10 -13.89 3.42
C GLU A 22 -0.25 -14.71 4.40
N SER A 23 1.07 -14.49 4.44
CA SER A 23 1.98 -15.18 5.35
C SER A 23 1.81 -14.78 6.82
N ARG A 24 1.31 -13.56 7.06
CA ARG A 24 1.06 -13.01 8.41
C ARG A 24 -0.30 -13.39 8.97
N ILE A 25 -1.25 -13.80 8.13
CA ILE A 25 -2.58 -14.24 8.58
C ILE A 25 -2.46 -15.65 9.20
N PRO A 26 -2.91 -15.85 10.45
CA PRO A 26 -2.92 -17.17 11.09
C PRO A 26 -3.76 -18.16 10.30
N GLU A 27 -3.35 -19.44 10.26
CA GLU A 27 -4.14 -20.49 9.61
C GLU A 27 -5.56 -20.62 10.17
N ALA A 28 -5.73 -20.37 11.47
CA ALA A 28 -7.06 -20.36 12.10
C ALA A 28 -8.00 -19.33 11.45
N SER A 29 -7.49 -18.14 11.10
CA SER A 29 -8.23 -17.12 10.37
C SER A 29 -8.46 -17.51 8.91
N LYS A 30 -7.50 -18.21 8.27
CA LYS A 30 -7.65 -18.69 6.87
C LYS A 30 -8.76 -19.74 6.70
N ARG A 31 -9.04 -20.52 7.75
CA ARG A 31 -10.11 -21.53 7.77
C ARG A 31 -11.50 -20.94 8.00
N ALA A 32 -11.60 -19.66 8.38
CA ALA A 32 -12.88 -19.02 8.57
C ALA A 32 -13.56 -18.69 7.24
N SER A 33 -14.88 -18.87 7.16
CA SER A 33 -15.67 -18.59 5.95
C SER A 33 -15.61 -17.12 5.52
N GLU A 34 -15.32 -16.21 6.45
CA GLU A 34 -15.13 -14.78 6.18
C GLU A 34 -13.84 -14.50 5.40
N PHE A 35 -12.81 -15.35 5.54
CA PHE A 35 -11.52 -15.15 4.87
C PHE A 35 -11.67 -15.20 3.35
N SER A 36 -12.43 -16.16 2.82
CA SER A 36 -12.70 -16.28 1.38
C SER A 36 -13.46 -15.09 0.79
N VAL A 37 -14.14 -14.28 1.62
CA VAL A 37 -14.86 -13.08 1.20
C VAL A 37 -13.99 -11.81 1.36
N ILE A 38 -13.27 -11.71 2.47
CA ILE A 38 -12.53 -10.49 2.86
C ILE A 38 -11.14 -10.47 2.21
N PHE A 39 -10.45 -11.61 2.13
CA PHE A 39 -9.10 -11.67 1.57
C PHE A 39 -9.02 -11.25 0.10
N PRO A 40 -9.97 -11.60 -0.79
CA PRO A 40 -10.01 -11.04 -2.14
C PRO A 40 -10.18 -9.51 -2.16
N GLN A 41 -10.92 -8.94 -1.22
CA GLN A 41 -11.06 -7.48 -1.11
C GLN A 41 -9.77 -6.82 -0.65
N VAL A 42 -9.03 -7.47 0.27
CA VAL A 42 -7.70 -7.03 0.68
C VAL A 42 -6.75 -7.04 -0.52
N LYS A 43 -6.74 -8.13 -1.30
CA LYS A 43 -5.91 -8.25 -2.51
C LYS A 43 -6.21 -7.14 -3.51
N SER A 44 -7.49 -6.95 -3.85
CA SER A 44 -7.93 -5.89 -4.76
C SER A 44 -7.57 -4.49 -4.24
N CYS A 45 -7.65 -4.26 -2.93
CA CYS A 45 -7.25 -3.00 -2.33
C CYS A 45 -5.74 -2.75 -2.44
N ILE A 46 -4.91 -3.79 -2.29
CA ILE A 46 -3.46 -3.68 -2.45
C ILE A 46 -3.10 -3.38 -3.91
N GLU A 47 -3.77 -4.03 -4.86
CA GLU A 47 -3.59 -3.78 -6.29
C GLU A 47 -3.99 -2.35 -6.66
N ASP A 48 -5.17 -1.89 -6.24
CA ASP A 48 -5.66 -0.51 -6.46
C ASP A 48 -4.71 0.52 -5.82
N PHE A 49 -4.21 0.25 -4.61
CA PHE A 49 -3.26 1.13 -3.94
C PHE A 49 -1.91 1.15 -4.64
N SER A 50 -1.46 0.02 -5.19
CA SER A 50 -0.20 -0.06 -5.95
C SER A 50 -0.31 0.72 -7.26
N GLU A 51 -1.44 0.63 -7.96
CA GLU A 51 -1.69 1.42 -9.17
C GLU A 51 -1.79 2.92 -8.85
N LYS A 52 -2.51 3.28 -7.78
CA LYS A 52 -2.57 4.67 -7.29
C LYS A 52 -1.21 5.18 -6.87
N ALA A 53 -0.37 4.39 -6.19
CA ALA A 53 0.99 4.77 -5.83
C ALA A 53 1.81 5.15 -7.06
N ARG A 54 1.71 4.35 -8.14
CA ARG A 54 2.40 4.63 -9.41
C ARG A 54 1.89 5.90 -10.09
N LYS A 55 0.58 6.10 -10.14
CA LYS A 55 -0.02 7.33 -10.71
C LYS A 55 0.36 8.58 -9.91
N LEU A 56 0.27 8.51 -8.57
CA LEU A 56 0.63 9.61 -7.68
C LEU A 56 2.12 9.94 -7.71
N ALA A 57 2.98 8.95 -8.01
CA ALA A 57 4.40 9.17 -8.22
C ALA A 57 4.68 10.04 -9.46
N ILE A 58 3.81 10.00 -10.46
CA ILE A 58 3.89 10.86 -11.66
C ILE A 58 3.40 12.27 -11.32
N ASP A 59 2.29 12.39 -10.59
CA ASP A 59 1.68 13.67 -10.20
C ASP A 59 2.42 14.43 -9.08
N GLY A 60 3.36 13.78 -8.36
CA GLY A 60 4.12 14.43 -7.28
C GLY A 60 3.28 14.83 -6.06
N THR A 61 2.15 14.15 -5.85
CA THR A 61 1.18 14.44 -4.79
C THR A 61 1.37 13.49 -3.60
N THR A 62 1.42 14.05 -2.38
CA THR A 62 1.48 13.27 -1.14
C THR A 62 0.07 12.90 -0.71
N ILE A 63 -0.24 11.60 -0.71
CA ILE A 63 -1.51 11.08 -0.20
C ILE A 63 -1.24 10.00 0.84
N HIS A 64 -2.01 10.04 1.92
CA HIS A 64 -2.09 9.01 2.94
C HIS A 64 -3.49 8.40 2.91
N ILE A 65 -3.63 7.21 2.34
CA ILE A 65 -4.91 6.49 2.35
C ILE A 65 -4.76 5.29 3.27
N LYS A 66 -5.58 5.22 4.33
CA LYS A 66 -5.67 4.08 5.22
C LYS A 66 -6.95 3.30 4.91
N LYS A 67 -6.82 1.99 4.69
CA LYS A 67 -7.96 1.08 4.62
C LYS A 67 -7.75 -0.08 5.58
N GLU A 68 -8.79 -0.42 6.32
CA GLU A 68 -8.73 -1.45 7.37
C GLU A 68 -9.75 -2.54 7.08
N PHE A 69 -9.32 -3.78 7.19
CA PHE A 69 -10.11 -4.99 7.00
C PHE A 69 -10.06 -5.80 8.28
N SER A 70 -11.22 -6.23 8.77
CA SER A 70 -11.30 -7.07 9.95
C SER A 70 -11.56 -8.52 9.53
N LEU A 71 -10.64 -9.40 9.86
CA LEU A 71 -10.78 -10.85 9.76
C LEU A 71 -11.02 -11.43 11.15
N PRO A 72 -11.65 -12.60 11.26
CA PRO A 72 -11.79 -13.29 12.54
C PRO A 72 -10.41 -13.59 13.12
N GLY A 73 -10.06 -12.89 14.20
CA GLY A 73 -8.79 -13.03 14.92
C GLY A 73 -7.65 -12.12 14.44
N VAL A 74 -7.82 -11.35 13.36
CA VAL A 74 -6.77 -10.49 12.80
C VAL A 74 -7.37 -9.23 12.16
N SER A 75 -6.73 -8.08 12.35
CA SER A 75 -7.05 -6.87 11.57
C SER A 75 -5.92 -6.61 10.58
N VAL A 76 -6.25 -6.37 9.32
CA VAL A 76 -5.30 -6.01 8.26
C VAL A 76 -5.49 -4.53 7.93
N VAL A 77 -4.40 -3.77 8.03
CA VAL A 77 -4.37 -2.34 7.75
C VAL A 77 -3.49 -2.10 6.53
N VAL A 78 -4.07 -1.64 5.43
CA VAL A 78 -3.38 -1.26 4.21
C VAL A 78 -3.21 0.25 4.19
N LEU A 79 -1.96 0.71 4.15
CA LEU A 79 -1.58 2.12 4.11
C LEU A 79 -0.94 2.44 2.77
N LEU A 80 -1.54 3.35 2.01
CA LEU A 80 -0.87 4.01 0.90
C LEU A 80 -0.03 5.15 1.46
N GLN A 81 1.29 5.02 1.40
CA GLN A 81 2.22 6.09 1.79
C GLN A 81 3.05 6.51 0.57
N TYR A 82 2.87 7.76 0.14
CA TYR A 82 3.75 8.36 -0.86
C TYR A 82 4.36 9.67 -0.33
N PRO A 83 5.65 9.67 0.07
CA PRO A 83 6.34 10.91 0.36
C PRO A 83 6.58 11.66 -0.96
N ARG A 84 6.29 12.97 -0.98
CA ARG A 84 6.66 13.85 -2.09
C ARG A 84 8.16 13.66 -2.36
N LYS A 85 8.55 13.23 -3.56
CA LYS A 85 9.96 13.35 -3.99
C LYS A 85 10.25 14.85 -4.15
N VAL A 86 10.68 15.49 -3.07
CA VAL A 86 11.10 16.90 -3.05
C VAL A 86 12.28 17.16 -4.00
N GLY A 87 13.00 16.12 -4.45
CA GLY A 87 14.24 16.24 -5.22
C GLY A 87 14.14 16.46 -6.73
N PHE A 88 12.95 16.40 -7.38
CA PHE A 88 12.89 16.60 -8.84
C PHE A 88 12.79 18.08 -9.26
N LEU A 89 12.26 18.96 -8.41
CA LEU A 89 12.20 20.40 -8.66
C LEU A 89 13.56 21.09 -8.45
N GLU A 90 14.45 20.55 -7.61
CA GLU A 90 15.80 21.11 -7.43
C GLU A 90 16.70 20.96 -8.67
N LYS A 91 16.44 19.97 -9.54
CA LYS A 91 17.21 19.80 -10.78
C LYS A 91 16.89 20.87 -11.82
N ILE A 92 15.65 21.36 -11.88
CA ILE A 92 15.24 22.39 -12.85
C ILE A 92 15.70 23.79 -12.40
N VAL A 93 15.65 24.09 -11.09
CA VAL A 93 16.11 25.39 -10.56
C VAL A 93 17.62 25.60 -10.76
N ARG A 94 18.42 24.53 -10.77
CA ARG A 94 19.88 24.65 -10.97
C ARG A 94 20.28 24.90 -12.43
N VAL A 95 19.42 24.58 -13.39
CA VAL A 95 19.65 24.88 -14.82
C VAL A 95 19.27 26.32 -15.16
N LEU A 96 18.23 26.88 -14.51
CA LEU A 96 17.78 28.26 -14.73
C LEU A 96 18.63 29.33 -14.03
N LYS A 97 19.49 28.98 -13.06
CA LYS A 97 20.40 29.92 -12.38
C LYS A 97 21.79 30.04 -13.03
N ARG A 98 22.02 29.40 -14.19
CA ARG A 98 23.27 29.48 -14.97
C ARG A 98 23.06 30.01 -16.40
N GLY A 99 21.96 30.72 -16.63
CA GLY A 99 21.71 31.52 -17.84
C GLY A 99 21.90 32.99 -17.55
#